data_AF-A0A7C7R2T0-F1
#
_entry.id   AF-A0A7C7R2T0-F1
#
_cell.length_a   1.000
_cell.length_b   1.000
_cell.length_c   1.000
_cell.angle_alpha   90.00
_cell.angle_beta   90.00
_cell.angle_gamma   90.00
#
_symmetry.space_group_name_H-M   'P 1'
#
loop_
_entity.id
_entity.type
_entity.pdbx_description
1 polymer ?
#
loop_
_entity_poly.entity_id
_entity_poly.type
_entity_poly.pdbx_seq_one_letter_code
_entity_poly.pdbx_strand_id
1 'polypeptide(L)'
;AVAAPFRQPSEDCIGCGACAAVCPVGTIVVRVHEAEVEISPFKTRVPLVRCEGCGQPVGSQLVQEALSGRDAPTLMEMLRRRRLCPRCKRDTLACELTLTAPADGSRGAVPNV
;
A
#
# COMPACT_ATOMS: atom_id res chain seq x y z
N ALA A 1 17.73 -11.84 19.87
CA ALA A 1 17.02 -11.53 18.62
C ALA A 1 15.54 -11.36 18.93
N VAL A 2 14.89 -10.30 18.46
CA VAL A 2 13.44 -10.11 18.63
C VAL A 2 12.74 -10.98 17.59
N ALA A 3 11.94 -11.95 18.03
CA ALA A 3 11.14 -12.82 17.18
C ALA A 3 9.89 -13.26 17.95
N ALA A 4 8.83 -13.61 17.22
CA ALA A 4 7.66 -14.23 17.81
C ALA A 4 8.01 -15.60 18.44
N PRO A 5 7.19 -16.09 19.38
CA PRO A 5 7.40 -17.39 20.02
C PRO A 5 7.68 -18.50 19.00
N PHE A 6 8.63 -19.38 19.33
CA PHE A 6 9.04 -20.50 18.48
C PHE A 6 9.47 -20.12 17.04
N ARG A 7 9.79 -18.84 16.77
CA ARG A 7 10.21 -18.38 15.42
C ARG A 7 9.14 -18.65 14.34
N GLN A 8 7.88 -18.66 14.77
CA GLN A 8 6.69 -18.79 13.92
C GLN A 8 6.23 -17.41 13.43
N PRO A 9 5.48 -17.34 12.33
CA PRO A 9 4.84 -16.10 11.92
C PRO A 9 3.90 -15.59 13.02
N SER A 10 3.98 -14.30 13.33
CA SER A 10 3.05 -13.63 14.24
C SER A 10 1.74 -13.36 13.51
N GLU A 11 0.62 -13.72 14.14
CA GLU A 11 -0.74 -13.44 13.65
C GLU A 11 -1.06 -11.93 13.65
N ASP A 12 -0.40 -11.15 14.52
CA ASP A 12 -0.55 -9.69 14.59
C ASP A 12 0.21 -8.95 13.47
N CYS A 13 1.12 -9.63 12.78
CA CYS A 13 1.93 -9.01 11.74
C CYS A 13 1.11 -8.82 10.46
N ILE A 14 0.67 -7.59 10.22
CA ILE A 14 -0.09 -7.22 9.01
C ILE A 14 0.77 -7.06 7.74
N GLY A 15 2.08 -7.27 7.82
CA GLY A 15 2.96 -7.17 6.65
C GLY A 15 3.23 -5.74 6.15
N CYS A 16 3.19 -4.72 7.02
CA CYS A 16 3.34 -3.32 6.62
C CYS A 16 4.78 -2.87 6.33
N GLY A 17 5.79 -3.61 6.79
CA GLY A 17 7.21 -3.28 6.57
C GLY A 17 7.77 -2.12 7.40
N ALA A 18 6.98 -1.50 8.29
CA ALA A 18 7.44 -0.38 9.13
C ALA A 18 8.66 -0.74 10.00
N CYS A 19 8.71 -1.97 10.50
CA CYS A 19 9.83 -2.48 11.29
C CYS A 19 11.15 -2.52 10.50
N ALA A 20 11.10 -2.81 9.19
CA ALA A 20 12.28 -2.79 8.34
C ALA A 20 12.75 -1.35 8.09
N ALA A 21 11.83 -0.41 7.90
CA ALA A 21 12.15 1.00 7.66
C ALA A 21 12.86 1.66 8.85
N VAL A 22 12.52 1.28 10.08
CA VAL A 22 13.13 1.83 11.30
C VAL A 22 14.36 1.05 11.79
N CYS A 23 14.67 -0.10 11.18
CA CYS A 23 15.75 -0.96 11.66
C CYS A 23 17.12 -0.32 11.37
N PRO A 24 17.86 0.18 12.38
CA PRO A 24 19.11 0.89 12.14
C PRO A 24 20.23 -0.02 11.63
N VAL A 25 20.12 -1.32 11.89
CA VAL A 25 21.11 -2.35 11.54
C VAL A 25 20.76 -3.12 10.27
N GLY A 26 19.57 -2.89 9.67
CA GLY A 26 19.16 -3.56 8.44
C GLY A 26 18.91 -5.08 8.56
N THR A 27 18.67 -5.60 9.77
CA THR A 27 18.43 -7.03 9.98
C THR A 27 17.07 -7.50 9.44
N ILE A 28 16.08 -6.60 9.39
CA ILE A 28 14.73 -6.90 8.93
C ILE A 28 14.63 -6.57 7.45
N VAL A 29 14.22 -7.55 6.64
CA VAL A 29 14.15 -7.42 5.18
C VAL A 29 12.73 -7.68 4.71
N VAL A 30 12.20 -6.74 3.93
CA VAL A 30 10.92 -6.89 3.22
C VAL A 30 11.21 -7.35 1.80
N ARG A 31 10.64 -8.47 1.39
CA ARG A 31 10.69 -8.97 0.03
C ARG A 31 9.30 -8.90 -0.57
N VAL A 32 9.18 -8.16 -1.66
CA VAL A 32 7.93 -8.03 -2.42
C VAL A 32 8.02 -8.99 -3.59
N HIS A 33 7.26 -10.06 -3.53
CA HIS A 33 7.08 -11.00 -4.63
C HIS A 33 5.90 -10.54 -5.51
N GLU A 34 5.57 -11.31 -6.55
CA GLU A 34 4.50 -10.92 -7.49
C GLU A 34 3.11 -10.83 -6.83
N ALA A 35 2.81 -11.71 -5.88
CA ALA A 35 1.49 -11.81 -5.24
C ALA A 35 1.53 -11.65 -3.72
N GLU A 36 2.70 -11.67 -3.10
CA GLU A 36 2.85 -11.65 -1.64
C GLU A 36 4.02 -10.80 -1.17
N VAL A 37 3.91 -10.27 0.05
CA VAL A 37 5.01 -9.64 0.76
C VAL A 37 5.49 -10.57 1.88
N GLU A 38 6.80 -10.73 1.97
CA GLU A 38 7.47 -11.53 3.00
C GLU A 38 8.33 -10.63 3.89
N ILE A 39 8.20 -10.76 5.21
CA ILE A 39 9.06 -10.06 6.19
C ILE A 39 9.97 -11.06 6.90
N SER A 40 11.26 -10.97 6.62
CA SER A 40 12.31 -11.75 7.29
C SER A 40 12.88 -10.95 8.47
N PRO A 41 13.15 -11.56 9.65
CA PRO A 41 13.13 -13.00 9.95
C PRO A 41 11.81 -13.55 10.48
N PHE A 42 10.73 -12.75 10.48
CA PHE A 42 9.46 -13.12 11.11
C PHE A 42 8.68 -14.19 10.34
N LYS A 43 9.09 -14.53 9.11
CA LYS A 43 8.43 -15.51 8.23
C LYS A 43 6.95 -15.20 7.95
N THR A 44 6.53 -13.96 8.17
CA THR A 44 5.19 -13.51 7.81
C THR A 44 5.12 -13.36 6.30
N ARG A 45 4.11 -13.97 5.69
CA ARG A 45 3.76 -13.83 4.27
C ARG A 45 2.33 -13.37 4.17
N VAL A 46 2.08 -12.27 3.47
CA VAL A 46 0.74 -11.70 3.31
C VAL A 46 0.52 -11.39 1.84
N PRO A 47 -0.64 -11.75 1.26
CA PRO A 47 -0.91 -11.41 -0.13
C PRO A 47 -0.99 -9.90 -0.34
N LEU A 48 -0.58 -9.46 -1.52
CA LEU A 48 -0.58 -8.06 -1.94
C LEU A 48 -1.90 -7.71 -2.62
N VAL A 49 -2.36 -6.49 -2.36
CA VAL A 49 -3.46 -5.89 -3.10
C VAL A 49 -2.93 -5.06 -4.24
N ARG A 50 -3.61 -5.17 -5.39
CA ARG A 50 -3.26 -4.46 -6.62
C ARG A 50 -4.11 -3.22 -6.79
N CYS A 51 -3.49 -2.22 -7.41
CA CYS A 51 -4.15 -0.98 -7.79
C CYS A 51 -5.20 -1.25 -8.87
N GLU A 52 -6.43 -0.80 -8.66
CA GLU A 52 -7.52 -0.91 -9.66
C GLU A 52 -7.25 -0.08 -10.93
N GLY A 53 -6.47 1.00 -10.83
CA GLY A 53 -6.15 1.87 -11.97
C GLY A 53 -4.93 1.44 -12.81
N CYS A 54 -3.88 0.91 -12.17
CA CYS A 54 -2.61 0.61 -12.87
C CYS A 54 -2.02 -0.77 -12.58
N GLY A 55 -2.67 -1.60 -11.75
CA GLY A 55 -2.23 -2.97 -11.43
C GLY A 55 -1.00 -3.10 -10.53
N GLN A 56 -0.35 -1.98 -10.17
CA GLN A 56 0.81 -1.98 -9.26
C GLN A 56 0.44 -2.45 -7.85
N PRO A 57 1.33 -3.15 -7.12
CA PRO A 57 1.09 -3.54 -5.74
C PRO A 57 1.02 -2.29 -4.84
N VAL A 58 -0.02 -2.19 -4.02
CA VAL A 58 -0.27 -1.04 -3.15
C VAL A 58 0.21 -1.31 -1.71
N GLY A 59 0.10 -2.55 -1.27
CA GLY A 59 0.41 -2.99 0.09
C GLY A 59 -0.21 -4.36 0.38
N SER A 60 0.02 -4.89 1.57
CA SER A 60 -0.58 -6.16 2.00
C SER A 60 -2.10 -6.04 2.19
N GLN A 61 -2.81 -7.16 2.03
CA GLN A 61 -4.25 -7.26 2.27
C GLN A 61 -4.61 -6.85 3.70
N LEU A 62 -3.88 -7.37 4.70
CA LEU A 62 -4.12 -7.07 6.11
C LEU A 62 -3.93 -5.59 6.46
N VAL A 63 -3.02 -4.87 5.78
CA VAL A 63 -2.90 -3.41 5.97
C VAL A 63 -4.14 -2.69 5.46
N GLN A 64 -4.72 -3.11 4.33
CA GLN A 64 -5.94 -2.49 3.82
C GLN A 64 -7.13 -2.75 4.75
N GLU A 65 -7.26 -3.98 5.24
CA GLU A 65 -8.31 -4.35 6.20
C GLU A 65 -8.20 -3.54 7.50
N ALA A 66 -6.99 -3.45 8.07
CA ALA A 66 -6.74 -2.67 9.29
C ALA A 66 -7.01 -1.16 9.13
N LEU A 67 -6.90 -0.63 7.92
CA LEU A 67 -7.19 0.77 7.60
C LEU A 67 -8.65 1.04 7.23
N SER A 68 -9.41 0.01 6.83
CA SER A 68 -10.79 0.16 6.34
C SER A 68 -11.78 0.66 7.40
N GLY A 69 -11.47 0.52 8.70
CA GLY A 69 -12.33 0.95 9.80
C GLY A 69 -11.98 2.33 10.41
N ARG A 70 -11.03 3.06 9.84
CA ARG A 70 -10.60 4.38 10.36
C ARG A 70 -11.28 5.52 9.60
N ASP A 71 -12.57 5.72 9.86
CA ASP A 71 -13.38 6.71 9.13
C ASP A 71 -13.19 8.17 9.59
N ALA A 72 -13.11 9.08 8.61
CA ALA A 72 -13.24 10.53 8.75
C ALA A 72 -14.05 11.09 7.54
N PRO A 73 -14.77 12.23 7.66
CA PRO A 73 -15.77 12.66 6.68
C PRO A 73 -15.20 13.34 5.41
N THR A 74 -13.92 13.17 5.06
CA THR A 74 -13.27 13.99 4.02
C THR A 74 -13.17 13.26 2.67
N LEU A 75 -13.21 14.00 1.54
CA LEU A 75 -12.99 13.51 0.16
C LEU A 75 -11.73 12.62 0.02
N MET A 76 -10.66 12.97 0.73
CA MET A 76 -9.43 12.16 0.81
C MET A 76 -9.66 10.74 1.36
N GLU A 77 -10.67 10.54 2.21
CA GLU A 77 -11.04 9.23 2.76
C GLU A 77 -11.85 8.41 1.74
N MET A 78 -12.70 9.04 0.93
CA MET A 78 -13.40 8.35 -0.17
C MET A 78 -12.42 7.80 -1.21
N LEU A 79 -11.36 8.56 -1.52
CA LEU A 79 -10.27 8.09 -2.39
C LEU A 79 -9.38 7.04 -1.70
N ARG A 80 -9.31 7.01 -0.37
CA ARG A 80 -8.65 5.91 0.37
C ARG A 80 -9.43 4.60 0.31
N ARG A 81 -10.77 4.65 0.25
CA ARG A 81 -11.65 3.48 0.09
C ARG A 81 -11.45 2.77 -1.26
N ARG A 82 -11.00 3.49 -2.29
CA ARG A 82 -10.57 2.86 -3.55
C ARG A 82 -9.19 2.24 -3.38
N ARG A 83 -9.00 1.02 -3.88
CA ARG A 83 -7.72 0.30 -3.89
C ARG A 83 -6.81 0.89 -4.96
N LEU A 84 -6.41 2.15 -4.78
CA LEU A 84 -5.53 2.88 -5.68
C LEU A 84 -4.17 3.10 -5.03
N CYS A 85 -3.11 3.02 -5.83
CA CYS A 85 -1.76 3.38 -5.40
C CYS A 85 -1.64 4.90 -5.19
N PRO A 86 -0.62 5.39 -4.46
CA PRO A 86 -0.42 6.82 -4.21
C PRO A 86 -0.41 7.68 -5.47
N ARG A 87 0.13 7.16 -6.59
CA ARG A 87 0.13 7.86 -7.88
C ARG A 87 -1.30 8.00 -8.42
N CYS A 88 -2.01 6.89 -8.65
CA CYS A 88 -3.37 6.90 -9.17
C CYS A 88 -4.36 7.64 -8.25
N LYS A 89 -4.14 7.65 -6.92
CA LYS A 89 -4.92 8.47 -5.99
C LYS A 89 -4.74 9.97 -6.26
N ARG A 90 -3.50 10.43 -6.48
CA ARG A 90 -3.23 11.84 -6.84
C ARG A 90 -3.81 12.19 -8.20
N ASP A 91 -3.64 11.33 -9.19
CA ASP A 91 -4.17 11.59 -10.54
C ASP A 91 -5.70 11.66 -10.53
N THR A 92 -6.36 10.74 -9.80
CA THR A 92 -7.82 10.74 -9.65
C THR A 92 -8.31 11.96 -8.87
N LEU A 93 -7.64 12.31 -7.77
CA LEU A 93 -7.96 13.53 -7.00
C LEU A 93 -7.81 14.78 -7.86
N ALA A 94 -6.70 14.88 -8.60
CA ALA A 94 -6.45 15.99 -9.51
C ALA A 94 -7.61 16.09 -10.49
N CYS A 95 -7.96 14.99 -11.17
CA CYS A 95 -9.13 14.94 -12.04
C CYS A 95 -10.42 15.34 -11.31
N GLU A 96 -10.76 14.83 -10.13
CA GLU A 96 -12.01 15.16 -9.44
C GLU A 96 -12.11 16.64 -9.04
N LEU A 97 -11.01 17.20 -8.54
CA LEU A 97 -10.94 18.62 -8.18
C LEU A 97 -10.93 19.51 -9.42
N THR A 98 -10.28 19.07 -10.50
CA THR A 98 -10.20 19.82 -11.76
C THR A 98 -11.38 19.59 -12.66
N LEU A 99 -12.19 18.51 -12.57
CA LEU A 99 -13.39 18.20 -13.39
C LEU A 99 -14.59 19.12 -13.09
N THR A 100 -14.36 20.21 -12.36
CA THR A 100 -14.99 21.51 -12.63
C THR A 100 -14.46 22.19 -13.94
N ALA A 101 -13.59 21.50 -14.68
CA ALA A 101 -12.99 21.80 -15.97
C ALA A 101 -12.56 20.47 -16.65
N PRO A 102 -13.05 20.16 -17.86
CA PRO A 102 -12.81 18.87 -18.48
C PRO A 102 -11.38 18.80 -19.04
N ALA A 103 -10.70 17.69 -18.81
CA ALA A 103 -9.64 17.23 -19.69
C ALA A 103 -9.92 15.78 -20.05
N ASP A 104 -10.20 15.63 -21.33
CA ASP A 104 -10.39 14.45 -22.12
C ASP A 104 -9.42 13.30 -21.83
N GLY A 105 -9.99 12.09 -21.87
CA GLY A 105 -9.23 10.87 -21.78
C GLY A 105 -8.35 10.67 -23.02
N SER A 106 -7.05 10.92 -22.88
CA SER A 106 -6.05 10.15 -23.61
C SER A 106 -4.72 10.08 -22.85
N ARG A 107 -4.35 8.86 -22.49
CA ARG A 107 -2.98 8.33 -22.26
C ARG A 107 -1.92 9.41 -21.99
N GLY A 108 -1.79 9.84 -20.74
CA GLY A 108 -0.71 10.74 -20.32
C GLY A 108 0.58 9.97 -20.04
N ALA A 109 1.49 9.95 -21.03
CA ALA A 109 2.90 10.05 -20.72
C ALA A 109 3.10 11.32 -19.88
N VAL A 110 3.61 11.14 -18.66
CA VAL A 110 4.00 12.25 -17.78
C VAL A 110 5.22 12.93 -18.41
N PRO A 111 5.17 14.22 -18.79
CA PRO A 111 6.39 14.93 -19.17
C PRO A 111 7.26 15.11 -17.93
N ASN A 112 8.51 14.71 -18.08
CA ASN A 112 9.56 14.82 -17.07
C ASN A 112 9.88 16.30 -16.87
N VAL A 113 9.65 16.81 -15.65
CA VAL A 113 10.21 18.06 -15.14
C VAL A 113 11.13 17.69 -13.99
#